data_AF-A0A7Z9WER0-F1
#
_entry.id   AF-A0A7Z9WER0-F1
#
_cell.length_a   1.000
_cell.length_b   1.000
_cell.length_c   1.000
_cell.angle_alpha   90.00
_cell.angle_beta   90.00
_cell.angle_gamma   90.00
#
_symmetry.space_group_name_H-M   'P 1'
#
loop_
_entity.id
_entity.type
_entity.pdbx_description
1 polymer ?
#
loop_
_entity_poly.entity_id
_entity_poly.type
_entity_poly.pdbx_seq_one_letter_code
_entity_poly.pdbx_strand_id
1 'polypeptide(L)'
;MKLQATYWKNADGSIKATIEVLDAGDFPRSNIFPSASITQENEEWNLGEGTESTISQTLPTSDEAKQWVSAQISALKAKLDHWRGIMVPEPEEFEV
;
A
#
# COMPACT_ATOMS: atom_id res chain seq x y z
N MET A 1 -2.46 8.17 8.16
CA MET A 1 -3.06 6.93 7.65
C MET A 1 -3.31 5.92 8.77
N LYS A 2 -4.49 5.30 8.79
CA LYS A 2 -4.90 4.20 9.66
C LYS A 2 -5.26 3.00 8.81
N LEU A 3 -4.67 1.84 9.13
CA LEU A 3 -4.88 0.58 8.42
C LEU A 3 -5.49 -0.46 9.35
N GLN A 4 -6.23 -1.41 8.79
CA GLN A 4 -6.70 -2.60 9.48
C GLN A 4 -6.27 -3.85 8.69
N ALA A 5 -5.62 -4.78 9.37
CA ALA A 5 -5.36 -6.10 8.82
C ALA A 5 -6.38 -7.09 9.39
N THR A 6 -7.05 -7.84 8.53
CA THR A 6 -7.97 -8.92 8.89
C THR A 6 -7.50 -10.23 8.30
N TYR A 7 -7.70 -11.32 9.04
CA TYR A 7 -7.33 -12.67 8.64
C TYR A 7 -8.56 -13.57 8.65
N TRP A 8 -8.73 -14.36 7.60
CA TRP A 8 -9.81 -15.33 7.48
C TRP A 8 -9.25 -16.70 7.11
N LYS A 9 -9.71 -17.76 7.78
CA LYS A 9 -9.34 -19.13 7.44
C LYS A 9 -10.30 -19.67 6.37
N ASN A 10 -9.75 -20.07 5.23
CA ASN A 10 -10.49 -20.71 4.16
C ASN A 10 -10.77 -22.19 4.49
N ALA A 11 -11.69 -22.80 3.73
CA ALA A 11 -12.08 -24.20 3.91
C ALA A 11 -10.92 -25.19 3.68
N ASP A 12 -9.97 -24.83 2.82
CA ASP A 12 -8.76 -25.61 2.52
C ASP A 12 -7.64 -25.45 3.57
N GLY A 13 -7.88 -24.65 4.62
CA GLY A 13 -6.91 -24.38 5.68
C GLY A 13 -5.98 -23.20 5.40
N SER A 14 -5.98 -22.64 4.18
CA SER A 14 -5.23 -21.42 3.85
C SER A 14 -5.79 -20.21 4.59
N ILE A 15 -4.97 -19.16 4.70
CA ILE A 15 -5.32 -17.90 5.35
C ILE A 15 -5.43 -16.80 4.29
N LYS A 16 -6.62 -16.21 4.16
CA LYS A 16 -6.81 -14.94 3.45
C LYS A 16 -6.46 -13.80 4.38
N ALA A 17 -5.39 -13.07 4.07
CA ALA A 17 -5.08 -11.79 4.69
C ALA A 17 -5.68 -10.66 3.85
N THR A 18 -6.19 -9.63 4.51
CA THR A 18 -6.72 -8.43 3.86
C THR A 18 -6.26 -7.21 4.65
N ILE A 19 -5.75 -6.20 3.95
CA ILE A 19 -5.38 -4.90 4.53
C ILE A 19 -6.34 -3.88 3.95
N GLU A 20 -7.03 -3.16 4.83
CA GLU A 20 -7.95 -2.08 4.52
C GLU A 20 -7.40 -0.75 5.04
N VAL A 21 -7.57 0.31 4.24
CA VAL A 21 -7.33 1.69 4.65
C VAL A 21 -8.59 2.23 5.30
N LEU A 22 -8.58 2.35 6.62
CA LEU A 22 -9.69 2.96 7.37
C LEU A 22 -9.69 4.47 7.27
N ASP A 23 -8.49 5.07 7.20
CA ASP A 23 -8.31 6.50 7.04
C ASP A 23 -7.00 6.76 6.29
N ALA A 24 -7.06 7.48 5.17
CA ALA A 24 -5.89 7.80 4.38
C ALA A 24 -5.05 8.93 5.01
N GLY A 25 -5.69 9.80 5.82
CA GLY A 25 -5.10 11.07 6.24
C GLY A 25 -4.87 12.01 5.05
N ASP A 26 -3.65 12.50 4.94
CA ASP A 26 -3.14 13.41 3.90
C ASP A 26 -2.76 12.72 2.58
N PHE A 27 -2.65 11.39 2.59
CA PHE A 27 -2.18 10.64 1.43
C PHE A 27 -3.33 10.36 0.43
N PRO A 28 -3.19 10.67 -0.88
CA PRO A 28 -4.25 10.45 -1.86
C PRO A 28 -4.64 8.97 -1.97
N ARG A 29 -5.93 8.64 -1.85
CA ARG A 29 -6.44 7.25 -1.88
C ARG A 29 -6.09 6.49 -3.15
N SER A 30 -6.12 7.17 -4.31
CA SER A 30 -5.71 6.64 -5.61
C SER A 30 -4.27 6.12 -5.63
N ASN A 31 -3.44 6.59 -4.70
CA ASN A 31 -2.01 6.26 -4.64
C ASN A 31 -1.70 5.21 -3.56
N ILE A 32 -2.69 4.68 -2.83
CA ILE A 32 -2.42 3.75 -1.72
C ILE A 32 -2.12 2.34 -2.21
N PHE A 33 -2.98 1.78 -3.05
CA PHE A 33 -2.81 0.46 -3.65
C PHE A 33 -2.99 0.53 -5.18
N PRO A 34 -2.15 1.30 -5.90
CA PRO A 34 -2.30 1.41 -7.34
C PRO A 34 -2.12 0.03 -7.99
N SER A 35 -3.02 -0.32 -8.91
CA SER A 35 -2.83 -1.46 -9.81
C SER A 35 -1.53 -1.26 -10.57
N ALA A 36 -0.56 -2.15 -10.39
CA ALA A 36 0.81 -1.96 -10.83
C ALA A 36 0.92 -1.58 -12.33
N SER A 37 1.52 -0.42 -12.59
CA SER A 37 2.47 -0.21 -13.69
C SER A 37 3.20 1.11 -13.46
N ILE A 38 4.23 1.10 -12.62
CA ILE A 38 5.21 2.20 -12.58
C ILE A 38 6.61 1.59 -12.61
N THR A 39 7.22 1.58 -13.79
CA THR A 39 8.67 1.68 -13.95
C THR A 39 9.02 3.18 -13.82
N GLN A 40 10.11 3.59 -13.18
CA GLN A 40 11.48 3.21 -13.48
C GLN A 40 12.34 3.07 -12.22
N GLU A 41 13.06 1.95 -12.21
CA GLU A 41 14.43 1.79 -11.69
C GLU A 41 14.59 1.75 -10.15
N ASN A 42 14.18 0.60 -9.60
CA ASN A 42 14.74 -0.10 -8.43
C ASN A 42 14.49 0.43 -7.00
N GLU A 43 13.21 0.61 -6.61
CA GLU A 43 12.77 0.39 -5.23
C GLU A 43 11.43 -0.39 -5.26
N GLU A 44 11.48 -1.71 -5.03
CA GLU A 44 10.36 -2.63 -5.28
C GLU A 44 9.17 -2.42 -4.33
N TRP A 45 8.22 -1.55 -4.71
CA TRP A 45 6.92 -1.44 -4.06
C TRP A 45 5.88 -2.31 -4.76
N ASN A 46 5.81 -3.59 -4.40
CA ASN A 46 4.78 -4.50 -4.94
C ASN A 46 3.54 -4.51 -4.04
N LEU A 47 2.68 -3.50 -4.23
CA LEU A 47 1.37 -3.39 -3.62
C LEU A 47 0.40 -4.16 -4.53
N GLY A 48 -0.15 -5.28 -4.04
CA GLY A 48 -0.96 -6.22 -4.85
C GLY A 48 -2.19 -5.58 -5.50
N GLU A 49 -2.83 -6.31 -6.42
CA GLU A 49 -4.06 -5.84 -7.08
C GLU A 49 -5.18 -5.62 -6.05
N GLY A 50 -5.60 -4.37 -5.91
CA GLY A 50 -6.66 -3.95 -5.01
C GLY A 50 -7.31 -2.68 -5.51
N THR A 51 -8.63 -2.57 -5.39
CA THR A 51 -9.36 -1.35 -5.72
C THR A 51 -9.27 -0.38 -4.53
N GLU A 52 -8.44 0.66 -4.71
CA GLU A 52 -8.33 1.98 -4.04
C GLU A 52 -8.41 2.10 -2.50
N SER A 53 -8.67 1.04 -1.73
CA SER A 53 -8.67 1.09 -0.26
C SER A 53 -8.38 -0.26 0.39
N THR A 54 -8.22 -1.32 -0.39
CA THR A 54 -8.03 -2.68 0.15
C THR A 54 -7.14 -3.52 -0.75
N ILE A 55 -6.22 -4.29 -0.16
CA ILE A 55 -5.49 -5.38 -0.83
C ILE A 55 -5.69 -6.68 -0.07
N SER A 56 -5.66 -7.80 -0.77
CA SER A 56 -5.78 -9.12 -0.13
C SER A 56 -4.92 -10.16 -0.81
N GLN A 57 -4.45 -11.13 -0.03
CA GLN A 57 -3.73 -12.29 -0.53
C GLN A 57 -4.13 -13.54 0.26
N THR A 58 -4.27 -14.67 -0.44
CA THR A 58 -4.43 -15.99 0.19
C THR A 58 -3.08 -16.66 0.29
N LEU A 59 -2.72 -17.10 1.49
CA LEU A 59 -1.42 -17.69 1.81
C LEU A 59 -1.59 -19.03 2.53
N PRO A 60 -0.69 -20.02 2.33
CA PRO A 60 -0.83 -21.36 2.91
C PRO A 60 -0.88 -21.38 4.44
N THR A 61 -0.11 -20.52 5.11
CA THR A 61 0.02 -20.53 6.57
C THR A 61 -0.28 -19.18 7.23
N SER A 62 -0.57 -19.21 8.54
CA SER A 62 -0.75 -17.98 9.33
C SER A 62 0.53 -17.15 9.42
N ASP A 63 1.71 -17.77 9.38
CA ASP A 63 2.97 -17.03 9.52
C ASP A 63 3.32 -16.33 8.21
N GLU A 64 3.14 -16.98 7.06
CA GLU A 64 3.25 -16.33 5.75
C GLU A 64 2.25 -15.18 5.62
N ALA A 65 1.00 -15.36 6.08
CA ALA A 65 0.00 -14.30 6.10
C ALA A 65 0.44 -13.08 6.90
N LYS A 66 1.05 -13.29 8.08
CA LYS A 66 1.60 -12.20 8.90
C LYS A 66 2.81 -11.54 8.25
N GLN A 67 3.71 -12.32 7.65
CA GLN A 67 4.88 -11.81 6.93
C GLN A 67 4.47 -10.93 5.76
N TRP A 68 3.50 -11.39 4.96
CA TRP A 68 2.94 -10.59 3.87
C TRP A 68 2.34 -9.29 4.38
N VAL A 69 1.48 -9.34 5.41
CA VAL A 69 0.88 -8.12 5.99
C VAL A 69 1.96 -7.15 6.46
N SER A 70 3.00 -7.65 7.15
CA SER A 70 4.11 -6.83 7.63
C SER A 70 4.87 -6.19 6.47
N ALA A 71 5.15 -6.93 5.39
CA ALA A 71 5.84 -6.42 4.22
C ALA A 71 5.04 -5.30 3.55
N GLN A 72 3.73 -5.48 3.38
CA GLN A 72 2.85 -4.48 2.78
C GLN A 72 2.70 -3.22 3.64
N ILE A 73 2.62 -3.36 4.98
CA ILE A 73 2.59 -2.20 5.88
C ILE A 73 3.93 -1.43 5.83
N SER A 74 5.06 -2.13 5.82
CA SER A 74 6.37 -1.50 5.64
C SER A 74 6.47 -0.80 4.28
N ALA A 75 5.95 -1.43 3.22
CA ALA A 75 5.86 -0.87 1.88
C ALA A 75 5.12 0.48 1.88
N LEU A 76 3.93 0.48 2.47
CA LEU A 76 3.10 1.68 2.60
C LEU A 76 3.73 2.80 3.43
N LYS A 77 4.41 2.46 4.53
CA LYS A 77 5.07 3.45 5.38
C LYS A 77 6.13 4.21 4.62
N ALA A 78 7.03 3.51 3.95
CA ALA A 78 8.11 4.17 3.24
C ALA A 78 7.63 4.89 1.97
N LYS A 79 6.57 4.41 1.31
CA LYS A 79 5.87 5.18 0.27
C LYS A 79 5.28 6.50 0.80
N LEU A 80 4.64 6.47 1.97
CA LEU A 80 4.08 7.65 2.61
C LEU A 80 5.18 8.64 3.00
N ASP A 81 6.28 8.16 3.57
CA ASP A 81 7.43 8.98 3.95
C ASP A 81 8.09 9.62 2.73
N HIS A 82 8.25 8.86 1.64
CA HIS A 82 8.74 9.38 0.36
C HIS A 82 7.83 10.48 -0.18
N TRP A 83 6.51 10.24 -0.25
CA TRP A 83 5.55 11.23 -0.75
C TRP A 83 5.56 12.52 0.07
N ARG A 84 5.65 12.41 1.41
CA ARG A 84 5.76 13.58 2.30
C ARG A 84 7.09 14.31 2.18
N GLY A 85 8.14 13.63 1.74
CA GLY A 85 9.46 14.20 1.51
C GLY A 85 9.58 14.99 0.21
N ILE A 86 8.66 14.83 -0.74
CA ILE A 86 8.64 15.59 -2.01
C ILE A 86 8.14 17.00 -1.72
N MET A 87 9.02 18.00 -1.79
CA MET A 87 8.62 19.42 -1.72
C MET A 87 8.01 19.88 -3.04
N VAL A 88 6.88 20.59 -2.96
CA VAL A 88 6.30 21.30 -4.11
C VAL A 88 7.09 22.60 -4.31
N PRO A 89 7.63 22.87 -5.52
CA PRO A 89 8.32 24.14 -5.79
C PRO A 89 7.37 25.34 -5.62
N GLU A 90 7.91 26.47 -5.19
CA GLU A 90 7.13 27.70 -5.08
C GLU A 90 6.68 28.19 -6.47
N PRO A 91 5.51 28.84 -6.60
CA PRO A 91 5.06 29.39 -7.88
C PRO A 91 6.04 30.47 -8.38
N GLU A 92 6.50 30.34 -9.62
CA GLU A 92 7.30 31.36 -10.30
C GLU A 92 6.40 32.19 -11.23
N GLU A 93 6.41 33.51 -11.07
CA GLU A 93 5.73 34.45 -11.97
C GLU A 93 6.72 34.95 -13.05
N PHE A 94 6.28 34.95 -14.31
CA PHE A 94 7.08 35.41 -15.44
C PHE A 94 6.35 36.57 -16.16
N GLU A 95 7.05 37.68 -16.40
CA GLU A 95 6.60 38.74 -17.32
C GLU A 95 7.23 38.50 -18.71
N VAL A 96 6.42 38.63 -19.77
CA VAL A 96 6.82 38.51 -21.19
C VAL A 96 6.79 39.87 -21.86
#